data_AF-A0A2V5N2H6-F1
#
_entry.id   AF-A0A2V5N2H6-F1
#
_cell.length_a   1.000
_cell.length_b   1.000
_cell.length_c   1.000
_cell.angle_alpha   90.00
_cell.angle_beta   90.00
_cell.angle_gamma   90.00
#
_symmetry.space_group_name_H-M   'P 1'
#
loop_
_entity.id
_entity.type
_entity.pdbx_description
1 polymer ?
#
loop_
_entity_poly.entity_id
_entity_poly.type
_entity_poly.pdbx_seq_one_letter_code
_entity_poly.pdbx_strand_id
1 'polypeptide(L)' 'MPRLFLLAAAISLVFAAFAQAESDWLHDYNKAQEEAKANHKLLFLNFTGSDWCGWCIKFDKDVLSQPE' A
#
# COMPACT_ATOMS: atom_id res chain seq x y z
N MET A 1 -35.29 -9.39 -14.10
CA MET A 1 -33.92 -9.70 -14.59
C MET A 1 -32.95 -8.51 -14.57
N PRO A 2 -33.28 -7.28 -15.05
CA PRO A 2 -32.29 -6.18 -15.07
C PRO A 2 -31.87 -5.69 -13.68
N ARG A 3 -32.79 -5.75 -12.70
CA ARG A 3 -32.51 -5.39 -11.29
C ARG A 3 -31.46 -6.29 -10.64
N LEU A 4 -31.44 -7.58 -10.99
CA LEU A 4 -30.47 -8.53 -10.45
C LEU A 4 -29.07 -8.31 -11.06
N PHE A 5 -29.01 -7.97 -12.35
CA PHE A 5 -27.77 -7.57 -13.02
C PHE A 5 -27.19 -6.27 -12.47
N LEU A 6 -28.05 -5.27 -12.18
CA LEU A 6 -27.62 -4.01 -11.57
C LEU A 6 -27.07 -4.22 -10.14
N LEU A 7 -27.69 -5.09 -9.35
CA LEU A 7 -27.19 -5.46 -8.03
C LEU A 7 -25.84 -6.19 -8.10
N ALA A 8 -25.69 -7.14 -9.01
CA ALA A 8 -24.43 -7.85 -9.21
C ALA A 8 -23.30 -6.89 -9.64
N ALA A 9 -23.57 -5.98 -10.58
CA ALA A 9 -22.61 -4.97 -11.02
C ALA A 9 -22.21 -4.02 -9.89
N ALA A 10 -23.16 -3.59 -9.04
CA ALA A 10 -22.88 -2.76 -7.88
C ALA A 10 -22.00 -3.49 -6.85
N ILE A 11 -22.24 -4.79 -6.61
CA ILE A 11 -21.42 -5.60 -5.70
C ILE A 11 -20.00 -5.76 -6.26
N SER A 12 -19.83 -6.02 -7.56
CA SER A 12 -18.51 -6.14 -8.18
C SER A 12 -17.69 -4.84 -8.12
N LEU A 13 -18.33 -3.68 -8.25
CA LEU A 13 -17.68 -2.36 -8.12
C LEU A 13 -17.17 -2.08 -6.71
N VAL A 14 -17.91 -2.52 -5.68
CA VAL A 14 -17.48 -2.39 -4.28
C VAL A 14 -16.24 -3.24 -4.00
N PHE A 15 -16.16 -4.46 -4.55
CA PHE A 15 -14.98 -5.32 -4.38
C PHE A 15 -13.71 -4.78 -5.05
N ALA A 16 -13.83 -4.08 -6.18
CA ALA A 16 -12.68 -3.48 -6.87
C ALA A 16 -12.02 -2.33 -6.06
N ALA A 17 -12.79 -1.63 -5.22
CA ALA A 17 -12.27 -0.52 -4.40
C ALA A 17 -11.33 -0.99 -3.27
N PHE A 18 -11.37 -2.26 -2.89
CA PHE A 18 -10.49 -2.83 -1.87
C PHE A 18 -9.24 -3.50 -2.44
N ALA A 19 -9.09 -3.55 -3.78
CA ALA A 19 -8.00 -4.26 -4.44
C ALA A 19 -6.71 -3.42 -4.62
N GLN A 20 -6.72 -2.14 -4.24
CA GLN A 20 -5.56 -1.25 -4.38
C GLN A 20 -4.80 -1.15 -3.05
N ALA A 21 -4.06 -2.20 -2.72
CA ALA A 21 -2.97 -2.14 -1.75
C ALA A 21 -1.66 -2.31 -2.54
N GLU A 22 -1.34 -1.33 -3.37
CA GLU A 22 0.01 -1.25 -3.94
C GLU A 22 0.90 -0.53 -2.94
N SER A 23 2.17 -0.96 -2.88
CA SER A 23 3.22 -0.47 -2.00
C SER A 23 3.51 1.04 -2.24
N ASP A 24 2.67 1.91 -1.67
CA ASP A 24 2.73 3.36 -1.84
C ASP A 24 3.76 3.99 -0.88
N TRP A 25 5.04 3.65 -1.07
CA TRP A 25 6.12 4.29 -0.32
C TRP A 25 6.24 5.76 -0.72
N LEU A 26 6.10 6.65 0.25
CA LEU A 26 6.39 8.08 0.07
C LEU A 26 7.90 8.31 0.16
N HIS A 27 8.46 8.95 -0.86
CA HIS A 27 9.88 9.31 -0.91
C HIS A 27 10.17 10.77 -0.50
N ASP A 28 9.12 11.57 -0.26
CA ASP A 28 9.23 12.91 0.30
C ASP A 28 8.88 12.87 1.79
N TYR A 29 9.88 13.12 2.64
CA TYR A 29 9.72 13.06 4.08
C TYR A 29 8.69 14.05 4.62
N ASN A 30 8.64 15.28 4.09
CA ASN A 30 7.72 16.30 4.59
C ASN A 30 6.28 15.91 4.24
N LYS A 31 6.04 15.44 3.01
CA LYS A 31 4.72 14.94 2.60
C LYS A 31 4.29 13.74 3.45
N ALA A 32 5.20 12.80 3.71
CA ALA A 32 4.91 11.64 4.55
C ALA A 32 4.56 12.03 6.00
N GLN A 33 5.23 13.04 6.55
CA GLN A 33 4.88 13.57 7.87
C GLN A 33 3.49 14.23 7.90
N GLU A 34 3.15 15.01 6.87
CA GLU A 34 1.83 15.64 6.75
C GLU A 34 0.73 14.57 6.65
N GLU A 35 0.93 13.54 5.83
CA GLU A 35 -0.02 12.46 5.64
C GLU A 35 -0.21 11.62 6.91
N ALA A 36 0.88 11.25 7.59
CA ALA A 36 0.84 10.49 8.84
C ALA A 36 0.06 11.25 9.92
N LYS A 37 0.28 12.56 10.05
CA LYS A 37 -0.45 13.42 10.99
C LYS A 37 -1.94 13.52 10.63
N ALA A 38 -2.26 13.77 9.36
CA ALA A 38 -3.64 13.89 8.91
C ALA A 38 -4.45 12.61 9.16
N ASN A 39 -3.83 11.44 8.97
CA ASN A 39 -4.47 10.14 9.12
C ASN A 39 -4.29 9.52 10.52
N HIS A 40 -3.68 10.23 11.48
CA HIS A 40 -3.39 9.72 12.83
C HIS A 40 -2.61 8.39 12.83
N LYS A 41 -1.67 8.23 11.88
CA LYS A 41 -0.81 7.05 11.73
C LYS A 41 0.60 7.34 12.23
N LEU A 42 1.30 6.29 12.64
CA LEU A 42 2.74 6.35 12.87
C LEU A 42 3.47 6.38 11.53
N LEU A 43 4.58 7.12 11.46
CA LEU A 43 5.45 7.15 10.29
C LEU A 43 6.54 6.08 10.44
N PHE A 44 6.59 5.13 9.51
CA PHE A 44 7.67 4.16 9.41
C PHE A 44 8.69 4.61 8.36
N LEU A 45 9.96 4.68 8.75
CA LEU A 45 11.06 5.08 7.86
C LEU A 45 11.96 3.88 7.60
N ASN A 46 12.02 3.45 6.35
CA ASN A 46 12.93 2.40 5.92
C ASN A 46 14.20 3.02 5.32
N PHE A 47 15.29 3.02 6.10
CA PHE A 47 16.60 3.44 5.60
C PHE A 47 17.29 2.26 4.93
N THR A 48 17.21 2.18 3.62
CA THR A 48 17.95 1.18 2.85
C THR A 48 19.39 1.64 2.64
N GLY A 49 20.32 0.69 2.63
CA GLY A 49 21.67 0.94 2.15
C GLY A 49 21.67 1.18 0.63
N SER A 50 22.86 1.17 0.04
CA SER A 50 23.01 1.19 -1.40
C SER A 50 22.38 -0.03 -2.08
N ASP A 51 22.19 0.02 -3.40
CA ASP A 51 21.56 -1.04 -4.22
C ASP A 51 22.25 -2.42 -4.14
N TRP A 52 23.39 -2.50 -3.46
CA TRP A 52 24.21 -3.69 -3.25
C TRP A 52 24.19 -4.17 -1.80
N CYS A 53 23.34 -3.58 -0.94
CA CYS A 53 23.10 -4.03 0.42
C CYS A 53 22.32 -5.35 0.42
N GLY A 54 23.03 -6.49 0.50
CA GLY A 54 22.41 -7.82 0.47
C GLY A 54 21.36 -8.05 1.57
N TRP A 55 21.57 -7.50 2.77
CA TRP A 55 20.59 -7.59 3.86
C TRP A 55 19.34 -6.75 3.60
N CYS A 56 19.49 -5.58 3.00
CA CYS A 56 18.37 -4.72 2.62
C CYS A 56 17.49 -5.41 1.58
N ILE A 57 18.13 -6.00 0.55
CA ILE A 57 17.44 -6.79 -0.49
C ILE A 57 16.69 -7.97 0.12
N LYS A 58 17.33 -8.70 1.04
CA LYS A 58 16.69 -9.83 1.73
C LYS A 58 15.50 -9.39 2.57
N PHE A 59 15.62 -8.29 3.32
CA PHE A 59 14.54 -7.78 4.16
C PHE A 59 13.34 -7.32 3.34
N ASP A 60 13.58 -6.58 2.25
CA ASP A 60 12.52 -6.19 1.33
C ASP A 60 11.79 -7.42 0.78
N LYS A 61 12.57 -8.37 0.24
CA LYS A 61 12.02 -9.59 -0.34
C LYS A 61 11.23 -10.42 0.66
N ASP A 62 11.77 -10.65 1.86
CA ASP A 62 11.19 -11.60 2.81
C ASP A 62 10.11 -11.00 3.70
N VAL A 63 10.03 -9.66 3.80
CA VAL A 63 9.13 -8.97 4.73
C VAL A 63 8.28 -7.90 4.04
N LEU A 64 8.89 -6.90 3.38
CA LEU A 64 8.15 -5.71 2.92
C LEU A 64 7.35 -5.93 1.63
N SER A 65 7.86 -6.76 0.72
CA SER A 65 7.26 -7.07 -0.58
C SER A 65 6.36 -8.32 -0.55
N GLN A 66 6.12 -8.90 0.64
CA GLN A 66 5.21 -10.03 0.79
C GLN A 66 3.76 -9.55 0.86
N PRO A 67 2.80 -10.32 0.32
CA PRO A 67 1.39 -10.01 0.49
C PRO A 67 1.00 -10.14 1.96
N GLU A 68 0.11 -9.25 2.37
CA GLU A 68 -0.56 -9.25 3.68
C GLU A 68 -1.67 -10.31 3.81
#